data_AF-A0A5C7Q0F9-F1
#
_entry.id   AF-A0A5C7Q0F9-F1
#
_cell.length_a   1.000
_cell.length_b   1.000
_cell.length_c   1.000
_cell.angle_alpha   90.00
_cell.angle_beta   90.00
_cell.angle_gamma   90.00
#
_symmetry.space_group_name_H-M   'P 1'
#
loop_
_entity.id
_entity.type
_entity.pdbx_description
1 polymer ?
#
loop_
_entity_poly.entity_id
_entity_poly.type
_entity_poly.pdbx_seq_one_letter_code
_entity_poly.pdbx_strand_id
1 'polypeptide(L)'
;MTDMTIVEVNGVKLEVDMRTAKRIETLRVGDQVKVLKKNYSGSSVYSGVVVGFEPFKELPSIVVAYIEKGFSEAKIHTITLNKESKDVEILKSVDDILVDREEAVKLFDQQIAKHEASIRELVEKREYFLRNFASYWAPVEKPVAGTII
;
A
#
# COMPACT_ATOMS: atom_id res chain seq x y z
N MET A 1 -39.29 -14.70 14.22
CA MET A 1 -38.41 -13.86 15.07
C MET A 1 -37.71 -12.87 14.15
N THR A 2 -37.76 -11.59 14.49
CA THR A 2 -37.16 -10.50 13.72
C THR A 2 -35.79 -10.24 14.33
N ASP A 3 -34.71 -10.54 13.61
CA ASP A 3 -33.34 -10.24 14.06
C ASP A 3 -33.11 -8.73 13.95
N MET A 4 -33.36 -8.03 15.05
CA MET A 4 -33.02 -6.62 15.21
C MET A 4 -31.65 -6.53 15.87
N THR A 5 -30.72 -5.82 15.23
CA THR A 5 -29.40 -5.57 15.80
C THR A 5 -29.35 -4.12 16.28
N ILE A 6 -28.97 -3.93 17.54
CA ILE A 6 -28.71 -2.60 18.09
C ILE A 6 -27.28 -2.24 17.71
N VAL A 7 -27.13 -1.23 16.85
CA VAL A 7 -25.83 -0.67 16.50
C VAL A 7 -25.67 0.66 17.24
N GLU A 8 -24.57 0.82 17.96
CA GLU A 8 -24.24 2.06 18.66
C GLU A 8 -23.22 2.83 17.81
N VAL A 9 -23.62 4.03 17.37
CA VAL A 9 -22.76 4.95 16.60
C VAL A 9 -22.80 6.31 17.30
N ASN A 10 -21.65 6.80 17.77
CA ASN A 10 -21.52 8.07 18.50
C ASN A 10 -22.48 8.24 19.70
N GLY A 11 -22.76 7.15 20.45
CA GLY A 11 -23.61 7.17 21.64
C GLY A 11 -25.12 7.17 21.37
N VAL A 12 -25.54 7.08 20.09
CA VAL A 12 -26.94 6.90 19.71
C VAL A 12 -27.17 5.43 19.37
N LYS A 13 -28.15 4.82 20.04
CA LYS A 13 -28.56 3.42 19.81
C LYS A 13 -29.63 3.38 18.74
N LEU A 14 -29.31 2.76 17.61
CA LEU A 14 -30.21 2.57 16.49
C LEU A 14 -30.61 1.10 16.40
N GLU A 15 -31.92 0.86 16.39
CA GLU A 15 -32.50 -0.45 16.17
C GLU A 15 -32.79 -0.59 14.68
N VAL A 16 -32.05 -1.47 14.00
CA VAL A 16 -32.15 -1.62 12.55
C VAL A 16 -32.62 -3.03 12.22
N ASP A 17 -33.72 -3.11 11.46
CA ASP A 17 -34.20 -4.36 10.85
C ASP A 17 -33.41 -4.63 9.56
N MET A 18 -32.51 -5.61 9.63
CA MET A 18 -31.62 -5.97 8.53
C MET A 18 -32.33 -6.70 7.38
N ARG A 19 -33.59 -7.11 7.54
CA ARG A 19 -34.32 -7.88 6.50
C ARG A 19 -34.76 -6.99 5.33
N THR A 20 -34.94 -5.69 5.56
CA THR A 20 -35.44 -4.73 4.56
C THR A 20 -34.36 -3.76 4.08
N ALA A 21 -33.30 -3.57 4.86
CA ALA A 21 -32.20 -2.67 4.52
C ALA A 21 -31.17 -3.34 3.58
N LYS A 22 -31.44 -3.34 2.26
CA LYS A 22 -30.41 -3.61 1.25
C LYS A 22 -29.71 -2.31 0.86
N ARG A 23 -28.48 -2.10 1.33
CA ARG A 23 -27.64 -0.98 0.88
C ARG A 23 -27.14 -1.29 -0.53
N ILE A 24 -27.81 -0.72 -1.54
CA ILE A 24 -27.35 -0.77 -2.93
C ILE A 24 -26.54 0.50 -3.18
N GLU A 25 -25.22 0.41 -3.04
CA GLU A 25 -24.33 1.48 -3.45
C GLU A 25 -23.92 1.30 -4.91
N THR A 26 -24.09 2.36 -5.70
CA THR A 26 -23.50 2.43 -7.04
C THR A 26 -22.10 3.01 -6.91
N LEU A 27 -21.10 2.19 -7.21
CA LEU A 27 -19.70 2.59 -7.27
C LEU A 27 -19.24 2.77 -8.71
N ARG A 28 -18.35 3.73 -8.92
CA ARG A 28 -17.65 4.00 -10.19
C ARG A 28 -16.15 4.14 -9.93
N VAL A 29 -15.33 3.97 -10.97
CA VAL A 29 -13.90 4.29 -10.89
C VAL A 29 -13.75 5.76 -10.53
N GLY A 30 -12.87 6.05 -9.57
CA GLY A 30 -12.68 7.38 -8.98
C GLY A 30 -13.56 7.67 -7.76
N ASP A 31 -14.55 6.83 -7.46
CA ASP A 31 -15.33 7.00 -6.23
C ASP A 31 -14.43 6.81 -5.00
N GLN A 32 -14.55 7.74 -4.06
CA GLN A 32 -13.89 7.67 -2.78
C GLN A 32 -14.59 6.63 -1.90
N VAL A 33 -13.78 5.80 -1.25
CA VAL A 33 -14.26 4.72 -0.38
C VAL A 33 -13.48 4.73 0.93
N LYS A 34 -14.12 4.23 1.98
CA LYS A 34 -13.44 3.82 3.21
C LYS A 34 -13.20 2.33 3.15
N VAL A 35 -12.00 1.91 3.51
CA VAL A 35 -11.56 0.52 3.51
C VAL A 35 -11.38 0.08 4.96
N LEU A 36 -12.28 -0.74 5.46
CA LEU A 36 -12.12 -1.40 6.75
C LEU A 36 -11.34 -2.69 6.54
N LYS A 37 -10.19 -2.82 7.19
CA LYS A 37 -9.34 -4.01 7.09
C LYS A 37 -9.01 -4.55 8.47
N LYS A 38 -9.19 -5.86 8.65
CA LYS A 38 -8.72 -6.57 9.85
C LYS A 38 -7.20 -6.73 9.79
N ASN A 39 -6.56 -6.43 10.90
CA ASN A 39 -5.13 -6.65 11.14
C ASN A 39 -4.94 -7.43 12.43
N TYR A 40 -3.70 -7.84 12.71
CA TYR A 40 -3.38 -8.63 13.90
C TYR A 40 -3.81 -7.94 15.22
N SER A 41 -3.84 -6.60 15.23
CA SER A 41 -4.16 -5.78 16.40
C SER A 41 -5.62 -5.30 16.46
N GLY A 42 -6.47 -5.67 15.50
CA GLY A 42 -7.87 -5.24 15.46
C GLY A 42 -8.40 -4.97 14.05
N SER A 43 -9.08 -3.84 13.87
CA SER A 43 -9.55 -3.37 12.57
C SER A 43 -9.21 -1.90 12.40
N SER A 44 -8.81 -1.52 11.19
CA SER A 44 -8.40 -0.16 10.87
C SER A 44 -9.12 0.31 9.61
N VAL A 45 -9.47 1.60 9.57
CA VAL A 45 -10.15 2.22 8.44
C VAL A 45 -9.17 3.09 7.67
N TYR A 46 -9.06 2.84 6.38
CA TYR A 46 -8.22 3.59 5.47
C TYR A 46 -9.07 4.37 4.48
N SER A 47 -8.54 5.50 4.02
CA SER A 47 -9.14 6.22 2.90
C SER A 47 -8.61 5.66 1.59
N GLY A 48 -9.52 5.39 0.65
CA GLY A 48 -9.18 4.82 -0.63
C GLY A 48 -10.05 5.33 -1.77
N VAL A 49 -9.77 4.81 -2.95
CA VAL A 49 -10.44 5.14 -4.21
C VAL A 49 -10.62 3.86 -5.02
N VAL A 50 -11.79 3.71 -5.64
CA VAL A 50 -12.03 2.63 -6.60
C VAL A 50 -11.18 2.90 -7.84
N VAL A 51 -10.26 2.00 -8.15
CA VAL A 51 -9.37 2.12 -9.31
C VAL A 51 -9.80 1.23 -10.48
N GLY A 52 -10.65 0.23 -10.24
CA GLY A 52 -11.12 -0.64 -11.31
C GLY A 52 -12.22 -1.61 -10.89
N PHE A 53 -12.85 -2.19 -11.92
CA PHE A 53 -13.74 -3.33 -11.80
C PHE A 53 -13.25 -4.41 -12.76
N GLU A 54 -13.10 -5.63 -12.25
CA GLU A 54 -12.68 -6.79 -13.02
C GLU A 54 -13.90 -7.73 -13.14
N PRO A 55 -14.63 -7.69 -14.26
CA PRO A 55 -15.89 -8.43 -14.42
C PRO A 55 -15.64 -9.90 -14.76
N PHE A 56 -14.83 -10.60 -13.96
CA PHE A 56 -14.64 -12.04 -14.11
C PHE A 56 -15.98 -12.77 -13.95
N LYS A 57 -16.20 -13.78 -14.78
CA LYS A 57 -17.48 -14.49 -14.87
C LYS A 57 -17.94 -15.12 -13.54
N GLU A 58 -17.00 -15.66 -12.77
CA GLU A 58 -17.31 -16.40 -11.53
C GLU A 58 -17.02 -15.60 -10.26
N LEU A 59 -16.15 -14.59 -10.38
CA LEU A 59 -15.57 -13.81 -9.29
C LEU A 59 -15.41 -12.35 -9.71
N PRO A 60 -16.51 -11.64 -10.05
CA PRO A 60 -16.44 -10.22 -10.33
C PRO A 60 -15.78 -9.52 -9.13
N SER A 61 -14.77 -8.72 -9.41
CA SER A 61 -13.91 -8.14 -8.40
C SER A 61 -13.85 -6.62 -8.53
N ILE A 62 -13.69 -5.94 -7.40
CA ILE A 62 -13.49 -4.50 -7.33
C ILE A 62 -12.04 -4.27 -6.90
N VAL A 63 -11.35 -3.38 -7.60
CA VAL A 63 -9.98 -3.01 -7.26
C VAL A 63 -10.00 -1.64 -6.58
N VAL A 64 -9.45 -1.57 -5.37
CA VAL A 64 -9.40 -0.35 -4.55
C VAL A 64 -7.96 -0.06 -4.18
N ALA A 65 -7.52 1.17 -4.42
CA ALA A 65 -6.28 1.69 -3.87
C ALA A 65 -6.58 2.44 -2.57
N TYR A 66 -5.80 2.20 -1.52
CA TYR A 66 -5.93 2.92 -0.25
C TYR A 66 -4.58 3.36 0.28
N ILE A 67 -4.58 4.42 1.08
CA ILE A 67 -3.38 4.95 1.73
C ILE A 67 -3.33 4.48 3.19
N GLU A 68 -2.20 3.91 3.56
CA GLU A 68 -1.83 3.60 4.93
C GLU A 68 -0.78 4.63 5.37
N LYS A 69 -1.15 5.49 6.31
CA LYS A 69 -0.25 6.48 6.91
C LYS A 69 0.35 5.88 8.19
N GLY A 70 1.65 5.66 8.17
CA GLY A 70 2.44 5.39 9.38
C GLY A 70 2.97 6.68 10.00
N PHE A 71 3.71 6.56 11.09
CA PHE A 71 4.30 7.70 11.79
C PHE A 71 5.36 8.46 10.94
N SER A 72 6.09 7.75 10.09
CA SER A 72 7.23 8.29 9.32
C SER A 72 7.19 8.00 7.83
N GLU A 73 6.13 7.33 7.36
CA GLU A 73 5.98 6.94 5.96
C GLU A 73 4.50 6.85 5.60
N ALA A 74 4.21 7.07 4.31
CA ALA A 74 2.92 6.76 3.72
C ALA A 74 3.12 5.68 2.67
N LYS A 75 2.18 4.71 2.61
CA LYS A 75 2.17 3.62 1.64
C LYS A 75 0.84 3.57 0.90
N ILE A 76 0.91 3.38 -0.41
CA ILE A 76 -0.27 3.09 -1.22
C ILE A 76 -0.34 1.57 -1.38
N HIS A 77 -1.48 1.02 -1.00
CA HIS A 77 -1.78 -0.39 -1.19
C HIS A 77 -2.93 -0.53 -2.17
N THR A 78 -2.90 -1.59 -2.95
CA THR A 78 -4.02 -1.98 -3.82
C THR A 78 -4.57 -3.32 -3.32
N ILE A 79 -5.89 -3.41 -3.25
CA ILE A 79 -6.61 -4.62 -2.87
C ILE A 79 -7.67 -4.95 -3.90
N THR A 80 -7.88 -6.24 -4.09
CA THR A 80 -8.94 -6.80 -4.93
C THR A 80 -9.97 -7.43 -4.02
N LEU A 81 -11.21 -6.95 -4.09
CA LEU A 81 -12.34 -7.41 -3.29
C LEU A 81 -13.31 -8.18 -4.14
N ASN A 82 -13.74 -9.34 -3.65
CA ASN A 82 -14.78 -10.16 -4.25
C ASN A 82 -15.51 -10.96 -3.16
N LYS A 83 -16.38 -11.90 -3.57
CA LYS A 83 -17.18 -12.72 -2.64
C LYS A 83 -16.35 -13.56 -1.66
N GLU A 84 -15.07 -13.79 -1.93
CA GLU A 84 -14.17 -14.60 -1.10
C GLU A 84 -13.32 -13.77 -0.13
N SER A 85 -13.34 -12.44 -0.26
CA SER A 85 -12.65 -11.53 0.66
C SER A 85 -13.32 -11.56 2.04
N LYS A 86 -12.60 -11.97 3.09
CA LYS A 86 -13.15 -12.13 4.46
C LYS A 86 -12.72 -11.05 5.46
N ASP A 87 -11.58 -10.42 5.21
CA ASP A 87 -10.91 -9.52 6.16
C ASP A 87 -10.94 -8.06 5.74
N VAL A 88 -11.69 -7.76 4.69
CA VAL A 88 -11.77 -6.41 4.13
C VAL A 88 -13.21 -6.09 3.73
N GLU A 89 -13.66 -4.90 4.09
CA GLU A 89 -14.93 -4.31 3.70
C GLU A 89 -14.68 -2.93 3.11
N ILE A 90 -15.51 -2.53 2.14
CA ILE A 90 -15.47 -1.19 1.56
C ILE A 90 -16.85 -0.53 1.64
N LEU A 91 -16.83 0.79 1.81
CA LEU A 91 -18.01 1.63 1.84
C LEU A 91 -17.76 2.86 0.99
N LYS A 92 -18.73 3.33 0.20
CA LYS A 92 -18.64 4.66 -0.41
C LYS A 92 -18.49 5.72 0.69
N SER A 93 -17.49 6.57 0.56
CA SER A 93 -17.28 7.67 1.49
C SER A 93 -18.45 8.65 1.36
N VAL A 94 -19.11 8.95 2.47
CA VAL A 94 -20.18 9.96 2.56
C VAL A 94 -19.69 11.27 3.17
N ASP A 95 -18.49 11.26 3.75
CA ASP A 95 -17.88 12.40 4.44
C ASP A 95 -16.72 12.96 3.61
N ASP A 96 -16.53 14.28 3.67
CA ASP A 96 -15.39 15.03 3.10
C ASP A 96 -14.11 14.92 3.94
N ILE A 97 -13.99 13.92 4.82
CA ILE A 97 -12.71 13.66 5.52
C ILE A 97 -11.74 13.04 4.51
N LEU A 98 -11.17 13.95 3.74
CA LEU A 98 -10.18 13.73 2.71
C LEU A 98 -8.83 13.43 3.37
N VAL A 99 -8.07 12.57 2.71
CA VAL A 99 -6.64 12.47 2.96
C VAL A 99 -6.04 13.87 2.76
N ASP A 100 -5.41 14.43 3.79
CA ASP A 100 -4.59 15.64 3.63
C ASP A 100 -3.51 15.35 2.57
N ARG A 101 -3.68 15.99 1.40
CA ARG A 101 -2.87 15.79 0.22
C ARG A 101 -1.45 16.28 0.47
N GLU A 102 -1.33 17.46 1.07
CA GLU A 102 -0.06 18.12 1.36
C GLU A 102 0.78 17.28 2.32
N GLU A 103 0.15 16.73 3.37
CA GLU A 103 0.81 15.82 4.30
C GLU A 103 1.25 14.51 3.61
N ALA A 104 0.37 13.91 2.80
CA ALA A 104 0.69 12.67 2.10
C ALA A 104 1.86 12.85 1.12
N VAL A 105 1.83 13.93 0.32
CA VAL A 105 2.91 14.26 -0.62
C VAL A 105 4.22 14.52 0.14
N LYS A 106 4.19 15.27 1.24
CA LYS A 106 5.38 15.51 2.07
C LYS A 106 6.02 14.23 2.58
N LEU A 107 5.23 13.24 2.99
CA LEU A 107 5.74 11.93 3.43
C LEU A 107 6.38 11.15 2.27
N PHE A 108 5.87 11.27 1.05
CA PHE A 108 6.53 10.68 -0.12
C PHE A 108 7.84 11.39 -0.45
N ASP A 109 7.87 12.72 -0.42
CA ASP A 109 9.08 13.50 -0.70
C ASP A 109 10.20 13.20 0.30
N GLN A 110 9.86 13.04 1.58
CA GLN A 110 10.81 12.62 2.61
C GLN A 110 11.39 11.22 2.35
N GLN A 111 10.55 10.28 1.90
CA GLN A 111 11.00 8.93 1.53
C GLN A 111 11.91 8.97 0.31
N ILE A 112 11.57 9.76 -0.71
CA ILE A 112 12.41 9.96 -1.91
C ILE A 112 13.79 10.48 -1.49
N ALA A 113 13.84 11.56 -0.72
CA ALA A 113 15.11 12.15 -0.28
C ALA A 113 15.98 11.16 0.51
N LYS A 114 15.36 10.34 1.37
CA LYS A 114 16.04 9.28 2.13
C LYS A 114 16.63 8.21 1.19
N HIS A 115 15.86 7.74 0.22
CA HIS A 115 16.33 6.71 -0.72
C HIS A 115 17.42 7.24 -1.65
N GLU A 116 17.32 8.48 -2.13
CA GLU A 116 18.38 9.11 -2.91
C GLU A 116 19.68 9.23 -2.12
N ALA A 117 19.62 9.59 -0.83
CA ALA A 117 20.79 9.62 0.03
C ALA A 117 21.43 8.23 0.18
N SER A 118 20.63 7.18 0.40
CA SER A 118 21.11 5.80 0.44
C SER A 118 21.73 5.34 -0.88
N ILE A 119 21.16 5.74 -2.02
CA ILE A 119 21.73 5.45 -3.34
C ILE A 119 23.10 6.13 -3.49
N ARG A 120 23.22 7.42 -3.13
CA ARG A 120 24.50 8.13 -3.17
C ARG A 120 25.57 7.42 -2.32
N GLU A 121 25.22 7.05 -1.10
CA GLU A 121 26.13 6.32 -0.20
C GLU A 121 26.57 4.97 -0.79
N LEU A 122 25.65 4.22 -1.41
CA LEU A 122 25.97 2.93 -2.05
C LEU A 122 26.86 3.12 -3.28
N VAL A 123 26.65 4.17 -4.07
CA VAL A 123 27.49 4.52 -5.22
C VAL A 123 28.91 4.85 -4.73
N GLU A 124 29.06 5.70 -3.72
CA GLU A 124 30.37 6.04 -3.14
C GLU A 124 31.09 4.80 -2.60
N LYS A 125 30.37 3.91 -1.91
CA LYS A 125 30.91 2.63 -1.43
C LYS A 125 31.36 1.74 -2.58
N ARG A 126 30.58 1.64 -3.66
CA ARG A 126 30.95 0.87 -4.86
C ARG A 126 32.21 1.45 -5.50
N GLU A 127 32.29 2.77 -5.67
CA GLU A 127 33.48 3.42 -6.25
C GLU A 127 34.71 3.26 -5.36
N TYR A 128 34.54 3.42 -4.05
CA TYR A 128 35.60 3.16 -3.08
C TYR A 128 36.09 1.72 -3.18
N PHE A 129 35.18 0.76 -3.26
CA PHE A 129 35.52 -0.65 -3.42
C PHE A 129 36.30 -0.88 -4.72
N LEU A 130 35.80 -0.40 -5.86
CA LEU A 130 36.48 -0.56 -7.15
C LEU A 130 37.87 0.07 -7.15
N ARG A 131 38.03 1.26 -6.58
CA ARG A 131 39.32 1.96 -6.52
C ARG A 131 40.35 1.23 -5.65
N ASN A 132 39.94 0.79 -4.47
CA ASN A 132 40.88 0.26 -3.47
C ASN A 132 41.12 -1.24 -3.59
N PHE A 133 40.17 -1.99 -4.16
CA PHE A 133 40.29 -3.43 -4.32
C PHE A 133 40.73 -3.83 -5.74
N ALA A 134 40.96 -2.86 -6.65
CA ALA A 134 41.41 -3.09 -8.02
C ALA A 134 42.61 -4.05 -8.13
N SER A 135 43.51 -4.01 -7.16
CA SER A 135 44.72 -4.85 -7.08
C SER A 135 44.43 -6.35 -6.99
N TYR A 136 43.26 -6.76 -6.50
CA TYR A 136 42.84 -8.17 -6.46
C TYR A 136 42.50 -8.73 -7.86
N TRP A 137 42.33 -7.87 -8.85
CA TRP A 137 41.93 -8.25 -10.21
C TRP A 137 42.94 -7.78 -11.27
N ALA A 138 44.08 -7.24 -10.85
CA ALA A 138 45.19 -6.96 -11.77
C ALA A 138 45.72 -8.30 -12.31
N PRO A 139 45.88 -8.46 -13.64
CA PRO A 139 46.46 -9.67 -14.19
C PRO A 139 47.88 -9.86 -13.65
N VAL A 140 48.12 -11.00 -13.00
CA VAL A 140 49.47 -11.38 -12.57
C VAL A 140 50.29 -11.62 -13.83
N GLU A 141 51.24 -10.74 -14.14
CA GLU A 141 52.22 -11.01 -15.19
C GLU A 141 52.95 -12.30 -14.83
N LYS A 142 52.75 -13.36 -15.65
CA LYS A 142 53.57 -14.56 -15.54
C LYS A 142 55.01 -14.16 -15.89
N PRO A 143 56.01 -14.48 -15.06
CA PRO A 143 57.39 -14.22 -15.42
C PRO A 143 57.70 -14.95 -16.73
N VAL A 144 58.19 -14.21 -17.71
CA VAL A 144 58.68 -14.78 -18.97
C VAL A 144 59.83 -15.70 -18.63
N ALA A 145 59.65 -17.00 -18.81
CA ALA A 145 60.69 -17.99 -18.59
C ALA A 145 61.89 -17.60 -19.46
N GLY A 146 62.99 -17.28 -18.79
CA GLY A 146 64.21 -16.77 -19.40
C GLY A 146 64.68 -17.66 -20.55
N THR A 147 64.94 -16.98 -21.67
CA THR A 147 65.70 -17.44 -22.81
C THR A 147 66.94 -18.22 -22.37
N ILE A 148 67.00 -19.50 -22.74
CA ILE A 148 68.24 -20.27 -22.74
C ILE A 148 68.98 -19.91 -24.04
N ILE A 149 70.16 -19.34 -23.92
CA ILE A 149 71.21 -19.38 -24.96
C ILE A 149 72.47 -19.95 -24.31
#